data_AF-A0A0B0Q387-F1
#
_entry.id   AF-A0A0B0Q387-F1
#
_cell.length_a   1.000
_cell.length_b   1.000
_cell.length_c   1.000
_cell.angle_alpha   90.00
_cell.angle_beta   90.00
_cell.angle_gamma   90.00
#
_symmetry.space_group_name_H-M   'P 1'
#
loop_
_entity.id
_entity.type
_entity.pdbx_description
1 polymer ?
#
loop_
_entity_poly.entity_id
_entity_poly.type
_entity_poly.pdbx_seq_one_letter_code
_entity_poly.pdbx_strand_id
1 'polypeptide(L)'
;MEIFLNDEYETMWTAISSMMGVVATLLAIFALLYSMRTYRKTMQVMHYGELDKMYFEILKEALSKPHLVRKEFERNDEQKAEYRLYAFIVWNFLESIYDRCMLDHDLQKTWFPIIEAERSIHLAWIQEKENRTKFKAEFLSFIDKGKFEVAV
;
A
#
# COMPACT_ATOMS: atom_id res chain seq x y z
N MET A 1 -15.34 7.85 70.11
CA MET A 1 -14.77 8.77 69.09
C MET A 1 -13.87 8.05 68.09
N GLU A 2 -13.59 6.75 68.24
CA GLU A 2 -12.80 5.99 67.24
C GLU A 2 -13.67 5.33 66.15
N ILE A 3 -14.91 4.92 66.49
CA ILE A 3 -15.83 4.23 65.55
C ILE A 3 -16.32 5.19 64.44
N PHE A 4 -16.57 6.46 64.76
CA PHE A 4 -17.00 7.48 63.78
C PHE A 4 -15.88 7.90 62.81
N LEU A 5 -14.62 7.87 63.24
CA LEU A 5 -13.48 8.19 62.38
C LEU A 5 -13.15 7.05 61.40
N ASN A 6 -13.46 5.80 61.77
CA ASN A 6 -13.18 4.63 60.95
C ASN A 6 -14.14 4.52 59.75
N ASP A 7 -15.43 4.81 59.94
CA ASP A 7 -16.42 4.86 58.85
C ASP A 7 -16.16 6.01 57.86
N GLU A 8 -15.79 7.20 58.34
CA GLU A 8 -15.37 8.31 57.46
C GLU A 8 -14.09 7.99 56.69
N TYR A 9 -13.15 7.26 57.30
CA TYR A 9 -11.93 6.81 56.65
C TYR A 9 -12.24 5.78 55.55
N GLU A 10 -13.06 4.76 55.82
CA GLU A 10 -13.46 3.75 54.82
C GLU A 10 -14.23 4.36 53.64
N THR A 11 -15.15 5.29 53.91
CA THR A 11 -15.89 6.01 52.86
C THR A 11 -14.98 6.92 52.02
N MET A 12 -13.97 7.55 52.63
CA MET A 12 -12.96 8.32 51.90
C MET A 12 -12.08 7.43 51.01
N TRP A 13 -11.62 6.27 51.50
CA TRP A 13 -10.81 5.34 50.70
C TRP A 13 -11.56 4.73 49.53
N THR A 14 -12.83 4.37 49.74
CA THR A 14 -13.68 3.86 48.67
C THR A 14 -13.94 4.93 47.61
N ALA A 15 -14.16 6.19 48.00
CA ALA A 15 -14.25 7.31 47.08
C ALA A 15 -12.96 7.49 46.27
N ILE A 16 -11.80 7.54 46.93
CA ILE A 16 -10.48 7.67 46.27
C ILE A 16 -10.23 6.51 45.30
N SER A 17 -10.52 5.27 45.72
CA SER A 17 -10.36 4.07 44.89
C SER A 17 -11.25 4.10 43.65
N SER A 18 -12.51 4.52 43.79
CA SER A 18 -13.43 4.68 42.66
C SER A 18 -12.95 5.73 41.66
N MET A 19 -12.43 6.87 42.15
CA MET A 19 -11.87 7.93 41.30
C MET A 19 -10.63 7.43 40.54
N MET A 20 -9.73 6.69 41.22
CA MET A 20 -8.57 6.09 40.57
C MET A 20 -8.97 5.05 39.52
N GLY A 21 -10.01 4.24 39.78
CA GLY A 21 -10.55 3.29 38.82
C GLY A 21 -11.06 3.98 37.55
N VAL A 22 -11.77 5.10 37.68
CA VAL A 22 -12.23 5.90 36.52
C VAL A 22 -11.05 6.45 35.74
N VAL A 23 -10.04 7.02 36.42
CA VAL A 23 -8.83 7.55 35.77
C VAL A 23 -8.06 6.45 35.04
N ALA A 24 -7.88 5.28 35.65
CA ALA A 24 -7.23 4.13 35.04
C ALA A 24 -7.97 3.65 33.79
N THR A 25 -9.31 3.59 33.85
CA THR A 25 -10.15 3.21 32.72
C THR A 25 -10.02 4.20 31.57
N LEU A 26 -10.02 5.51 31.86
CA LEU A 26 -9.81 6.55 30.85
C LEU A 26 -8.44 6.43 30.20
N LEU A 27 -7.37 6.24 30.98
CA LEU A 27 -6.02 6.04 30.46
C LEU A 27 -5.92 4.79 29.59
N ALA A 28 -6.59 3.70 29.95
CA ALA A 28 -6.63 2.49 29.14
C ALA A 28 -7.32 2.74 27.79
N ILE A 29 -8.44 3.47 27.77
CA ILE A 29 -9.11 3.87 26.53
C ILE A 29 -8.19 4.73 25.66
N PHE A 30 -7.52 5.73 26.24
CA PHE A 30 -6.57 6.58 25.51
C PHE A 30 -5.40 5.76 24.95
N ALA A 31 -4.84 4.85 25.73
CA ALA A 31 -3.75 3.97 25.30
C ALA A 31 -4.18 3.05 24.15
N LEU A 32 -5.39 2.49 24.20
CA LEU A 32 -5.96 1.68 23.12
C LEU A 32 -6.16 2.50 21.85
N LEU A 33 -6.73 3.70 21.96
CA LEU A 33 -6.91 4.61 20.81
C LEU A 33 -5.57 5.01 20.19
N TYR A 34 -4.58 5.33 21.02
CA TYR A 34 -3.22 5.65 20.58
C TYR A 34 -2.54 4.45 19.89
N SER A 35 -2.67 3.26 20.48
CA SER A 35 -2.14 2.01 19.92
C SER A 35 -2.77 1.70 18.57
N MET A 36 -4.10 1.79 18.45
CA MET A 36 -4.81 1.60 17.17
C MET A 36 -4.36 2.60 16.12
N ARG A 37 -4.19 3.88 16.48
CA ARG A 37 -3.73 4.93 15.55
C ARG A 37 -2.29 4.67 15.10
N THR A 38 -1.42 4.29 16.03
CA THR A 38 -0.02 3.97 15.73
C THR A 38 0.08 2.74 14.86
N TYR A 39 -0.67 1.68 15.18
CA TYR A 39 -0.76 0.45 14.38
C TYR A 39 -1.22 0.72 12.95
N ARG A 40 -2.25 1.56 12.75
CA ARG A 40 -2.68 1.97 11.41
C ARG A 40 -1.56 2.68 10.64
N LYS A 41 -0.83 3.60 11.28
CA LYS A 41 0.31 4.28 10.65
C LYS A 41 1.44 3.30 10.31
N THR A 42 1.80 2.41 11.21
CA THR A 42 2.84 1.39 10.98
C THR A 42 2.46 0.43 9.86
N MET A 43 1.20 0.00 9.81
CA MET A 43 0.69 -0.87 8.76
C MET A 43 0.66 -0.19 7.39
N GLN A 44 0.37 1.11 7.33
CA GLN A 44 0.55 1.88 6.10
C GLN A 44 2.04 1.91 5.70
N VAL A 45 2.94 2.34 6.59
CA VAL A 45 4.37 2.47 6.26
C VAL A 45 5.03 1.15 5.84
N MET A 46 4.76 0.02 6.52
CA MET A 46 5.35 -1.26 6.14
C MET A 46 4.93 -1.73 4.74
N HIS A 47 3.64 -1.63 4.41
CA HIS A 47 3.17 -2.04 3.09
C HIS A 47 3.72 -1.15 1.96
N TYR A 48 3.90 0.15 2.20
CA TYR A 48 4.50 1.05 1.22
C TYR A 48 5.98 0.70 0.98
N GLY A 49 6.73 0.41 2.05
CA GLY A 49 8.13 -0.01 1.94
C GLY A 49 8.31 -1.31 1.16
N GLU A 50 7.36 -2.25 1.28
CA GLU A 50 7.38 -3.50 0.50
C GLU A 50 7.11 -3.27 -0.99
N LEU A 51 6.12 -2.43 -1.33
CA LEU A 51 5.80 -2.08 -2.72
C LEU A 51 6.99 -1.37 -3.41
N ASP A 52 7.59 -0.40 -2.73
CA ASP A 52 8.77 0.31 -3.24
C ASP A 52 9.95 -0.65 -3.44
N LYS A 53 10.17 -1.58 -2.51
CA LYS A 53 11.23 -2.59 -2.63
C LYS A 53 11.00 -3.52 -3.82
N MET A 54 9.76 -3.99 -4.02
CA MET A 54 9.43 -4.82 -5.19
C MET A 54 9.66 -4.07 -6.49
N TYR A 55 9.21 -2.82 -6.57
CA TYR A 55 9.42 -1.98 -7.74
C TYR A 55 10.91 -1.73 -7.99
N PHE A 56 11.69 -1.47 -6.94
CA PHE A 56 13.13 -1.32 -7.05
C PHE A 56 13.83 -2.58 -7.61
N GLU A 57 13.43 -3.78 -7.19
CA GLU A 57 13.98 -5.02 -7.76
C GLU A 57 13.60 -5.18 -9.25
N ILE A 58 12.37 -4.82 -9.65
CA ILE A 58 11.95 -4.80 -11.07
C ILE A 58 12.83 -3.84 -11.88
N LEU A 59 13.10 -2.64 -11.35
CA LEU A 59 13.97 -1.65 -12.01
C LEU A 59 15.43 -2.11 -12.07
N LYS A 60 15.91 -2.79 -11.03
CA LYS A 60 17.27 -3.33 -10.97
C LYS A 60 17.49 -4.46 -11.97
N GLU A 61 16.48 -5.29 -12.20
CA GLU A 61 16.51 -6.29 -13.29
C GLU A 61 16.56 -5.59 -14.66
N ALA A 62 15.74 -4.56 -14.89
CA ALA A 62 15.81 -3.75 -16.11
C ALA A 62 17.16 -3.04 -16.30
N LEU A 63 17.79 -2.59 -15.22
CA LEU A 63 19.12 -2.00 -15.26
C LEU A 63 20.18 -3.03 -15.68
N SER A 64 20.04 -4.27 -15.19
CA SER A 64 20.94 -5.39 -15.51
C SER A 64 20.73 -5.89 -16.94
N LYS A 65 19.52 -5.72 -17.49
CA LYS A 65 19.11 -6.15 -18.83
C LYS A 65 18.43 -4.99 -19.59
N PRO A 66 19.19 -4.04 -20.15
CA PRO A 66 18.62 -2.83 -20.77
C PRO A 66 17.68 -3.07 -21.95
N HIS A 67 17.75 -4.24 -22.60
CA HIS A 67 16.83 -4.63 -23.69
C HIS A 67 15.38 -4.84 -23.23
N LEU A 68 15.14 -4.90 -21.92
CA LEU A 68 13.79 -5.02 -21.36
C LEU A 68 13.00 -3.71 -21.49
N VAL A 69 13.67 -2.56 -21.45
CA VAL A 69 13.03 -1.23 -21.47
C VAL A 69 13.21 -0.51 -22.81
N ARG A 70 14.33 -0.73 -23.50
CA ARG A 70 14.64 -0.03 -24.76
C ARG A 70 13.74 -0.49 -25.90
N LYS A 71 13.08 0.45 -26.58
CA LYS A 71 12.22 0.17 -27.75
C LYS A 71 13.00 -0.03 -29.05
N GLU A 72 14.18 0.57 -29.16
CA GLU A 72 14.92 0.72 -30.42
C GLU A 72 15.89 -0.43 -30.74
N PHE A 73 15.78 -1.56 -30.03
CA PHE A 73 16.72 -2.68 -30.18
C PHE A 73 16.03 -3.91 -30.77
N GLU A 74 16.63 -4.50 -31.81
CA GLU A 74 16.21 -5.82 -32.30
C GLU A 74 16.60 -6.88 -31.27
N ARG A 75 15.59 -7.48 -30.66
CA ARG A 75 15.76 -8.53 -29.65
C ARG A 75 16.00 -9.88 -30.33
N ASN A 76 16.98 -10.64 -29.86
CA ASN A 76 17.09 -12.06 -30.19
C ASN A 76 15.93 -12.87 -29.56
N ASP A 77 15.76 -14.13 -29.93
CA ASP A 77 14.59 -14.92 -29.49
C ASP A 77 14.58 -15.17 -27.97
N GLU A 78 15.73 -15.30 -27.34
CA GLU A 78 15.87 -15.42 -25.89
C GLU A 78 15.47 -14.12 -25.17
N GLN A 79 15.96 -12.97 -25.65
CA GLN A 79 15.63 -11.63 -25.18
C GLN A 79 14.15 -11.28 -25.38
N LYS A 80 13.50 -11.82 -26.42
CA LYS A 80 12.04 -11.71 -26.58
C LYS A 80 11.30 -12.48 -25.48
N ALA A 81 11.77 -13.68 -25.12
CA ALA A 81 11.19 -14.44 -24.02
C ALA A 81 11.39 -13.73 -22.68
N GLU A 82 12.59 -13.21 -22.43
CA GLU A 82 12.89 -12.40 -21.23
C GLU A 82 12.02 -11.15 -21.17
N TYR A 83 11.86 -10.43 -22.28
CA TYR A 83 10.98 -9.26 -22.35
C TYR A 83 9.52 -9.62 -22.07
N ARG A 84 9.01 -10.73 -22.61
CA ARG A 84 7.63 -11.18 -22.36
C ARG A 84 7.39 -11.48 -20.89
N LEU A 85 8.34 -12.16 -20.24
CA LEU A 85 8.25 -12.45 -18.81
C LEU A 85 8.33 -11.17 -17.98
N TYR A 86 9.26 -10.29 -18.31
CA TYR A 86 9.42 -9.01 -17.64
C TYR A 86 8.17 -8.14 -17.75
N ALA A 87 7.63 -7.97 -18.96
CA ALA A 87 6.40 -7.22 -19.19
C ALA A 87 5.23 -7.80 -18.40
N PHE A 88 5.12 -9.13 -18.31
CA PHE A 88 4.10 -9.77 -17.49
C PHE A 88 4.27 -9.45 -15.99
N ILE A 89 5.49 -9.50 -15.46
CA ILE A 89 5.80 -9.16 -14.06
C ILE A 89 5.44 -7.70 -13.78
N VAL A 90 5.85 -6.77 -14.65
CA VAL A 90 5.53 -5.34 -14.52
C VAL A 90 4.02 -5.15 -14.49
N TRP A 91 3.29 -5.67 -15.47
CA TRP A 91 1.84 -5.49 -15.53
C TRP A 91 1.10 -6.11 -14.34
N ASN A 92 1.55 -7.27 -13.85
CA ASN A 92 0.96 -7.90 -12.66
C ASN A 92 1.22 -7.08 -11.38
N PHE A 93 2.42 -6.50 -11.26
CA PHE A 93 2.74 -5.57 -10.19
C PHE A 93 1.87 -4.31 -10.27
N LEU A 94 1.75 -3.69 -11.45
CA LEU A 94 0.92 -2.49 -11.65
C LEU A 94 -0.58 -2.76 -11.39
N GLU A 95 -1.10 -3.94 -11.74
CA GLU A 95 -2.47 -4.36 -11.39
C GLU A 95 -2.66 -4.43 -9.88
N SER A 96 -1.68 -4.99 -9.16
CA SER A 96 -1.71 -5.07 -7.68
C SER A 96 -1.66 -3.68 -7.04
N ILE A 97 -0.85 -2.78 -7.60
CA ILE A 97 -0.78 -1.37 -7.19
C ILE A 97 -2.12 -0.66 -7.46
N TYR A 98 -2.73 -0.92 -8.61
CA TYR A 98 -4.03 -0.35 -8.96
C TYR A 98 -5.12 -0.77 -7.95
N ASP A 99 -5.22 -2.06 -7.64
CA ASP A 99 -6.15 -2.56 -6.61
C ASP A 99 -5.93 -1.86 -5.26
N ARG A 100 -4.66 -1.64 -4.89
CA ARG A 100 -4.30 -0.95 -3.64
C ARG A 100 -4.66 0.53 -3.68
N CYS A 101 -4.43 1.20 -4.80
CA CYS A 101 -4.78 2.60 -5.04
C CYS A 101 -6.29 2.86 -4.97
N MET A 102 -7.13 1.87 -5.30
CA MET A 102 -8.57 1.98 -5.14
C MET A 102 -9.01 1.96 -3.67
N LEU A 103 -8.17 1.43 -2.77
CA LEU A 103 -8.42 1.39 -1.33
C LEU A 103 -7.81 2.58 -0.58
N ASP A 104 -6.69 3.10 -1.08
CA ASP A 104 -5.95 4.22 -0.50
C ASP A 104 -5.65 5.27 -1.58
N HIS A 105 -6.42 6.36 -1.56
CA HIS A 105 -6.32 7.43 -2.55
C HIS A 105 -5.00 8.21 -2.48
N ASP A 106 -4.30 8.20 -1.34
CA ASP A 106 -3.02 8.89 -1.21
C ASP A 106 -1.92 8.20 -2.04
N LEU A 107 -2.01 6.87 -2.24
CA LEU A 107 -1.12 6.11 -3.13
C LEU A 107 -1.19 6.58 -4.57
N GLN A 108 -2.35 7.06 -5.02
CA GLN A 108 -2.59 7.43 -6.42
C GLN A 108 -1.60 8.51 -6.88
N LYS A 109 -1.29 9.47 -6.00
CA LYS A 109 -0.37 10.58 -6.28
C LYS A 109 1.05 10.12 -6.63
N THR A 110 1.50 9.02 -6.02
CA THR A 110 2.85 8.48 -6.24
C THR A 110 2.87 7.48 -7.37
N TRP A 111 1.87 6.59 -7.42
CA TRP A 111 1.92 5.42 -8.30
C TRP A 111 1.31 5.65 -9.67
N PHE A 112 0.39 6.59 -9.85
CA PHE A 112 -0.18 6.87 -11.18
C PHE A 112 0.87 7.36 -12.18
N PRO A 113 1.80 8.27 -11.84
CA PRO A 113 2.91 8.63 -12.72
C PRO A 113 3.80 7.44 -13.08
N ILE A 114 4.02 6.50 -12.15
CA ILE A 114 4.80 5.28 -12.39
C ILE A 114 4.06 4.36 -13.38
N ILE A 115 2.76 4.14 -13.16
CA ILE A 115 1.92 3.36 -14.08
C ILE A 115 1.93 3.99 -15.48
N GLU A 116 1.87 5.31 -15.58
CA GLU A 116 1.94 6.01 -16.86
C GLU A 116 3.29 5.81 -17.56
N ALA A 117 4.40 5.94 -16.83
CA ALA A 117 5.74 5.73 -17.36
C ALA A 117 5.92 4.30 -17.89
N GLU A 118 5.57 3.29 -17.09
CA GLU A 118 5.68 1.88 -17.47
C GLU A 118 4.72 1.51 -18.60
N ARG A 119 3.49 2.06 -18.59
CA ARG A 119 2.56 1.92 -19.70
C ARG A 119 3.18 2.43 -20.99
N SER A 120 3.84 3.60 -20.97
CA SER A 120 4.44 4.15 -22.18
C SER A 120 5.42 3.17 -22.84
N ILE A 121 6.11 2.35 -22.06
CA ILE A 121 7.09 1.37 -22.52
C ILE A 121 6.40 0.06 -22.97
N HIS A 122 5.53 -0.49 -22.12
CA HIS A 122 4.99 -1.84 -22.26
C HIS A 122 3.57 -1.94 -22.83
N LEU A 123 2.96 -0.81 -23.23
CA LEU A 123 1.59 -0.77 -23.76
C LEU A 123 1.38 -1.74 -24.94
N ALA A 124 2.35 -1.80 -25.86
CA ALA A 124 2.23 -2.68 -27.03
C ALA A 124 2.04 -4.15 -26.65
N TRP A 125 2.69 -4.60 -25.57
CA TRP A 125 2.63 -5.99 -25.11
C TRP A 125 1.27 -6.34 -24.50
N ILE A 126 0.70 -5.45 -23.67
CA ILE A 126 -0.61 -5.69 -23.05
C ILE A 126 -1.75 -5.54 -24.05
N GLN A 127 -1.57 -4.83 -25.16
CA GLN A 127 -2.60 -4.72 -26.21
C GLN A 127 -2.78 -6.03 -27.00
N GLU A 128 -1.84 -6.97 -26.94
CA GLU A 128 -1.99 -8.29 -27.56
C GLU A 128 -3.14 -9.07 -26.91
N LYS A 129 -4.04 -9.62 -27.73
CA LYS A 129 -5.26 -10.30 -27.27
C LYS A 129 -4.98 -11.43 -26.28
N GLU A 130 -3.90 -12.17 -26.48
CA GLU A 130 -3.47 -13.29 -25.61
C GLU A 130 -3.03 -12.83 -24.21
N ASN A 131 -2.51 -11.60 -24.10
CA ASN A 131 -2.04 -11.06 -22.83
C ASN A 131 -3.17 -10.34 -22.09
N ARG A 132 -4.10 -9.70 -22.82
CA ARG A 132 -5.26 -9.01 -22.22
C ARG A 132 -6.11 -9.95 -21.36
N THR A 133 -6.29 -11.21 -21.74
CA THR A 133 -7.13 -12.15 -20.99
C THR A 133 -6.56 -12.53 -19.62
N LYS A 134 -5.30 -12.17 -19.33
CA LYS A 134 -4.63 -12.49 -18.06
C LYS A 134 -4.91 -11.46 -16.95
N PHE A 135 -5.49 -10.32 -17.29
CA PHE A 135 -5.71 -9.20 -16.37
C PHE A 135 -7.19 -8.87 -16.20
N LYS A 136 -7.53 -8.20 -15.10
CA LYS A 136 -8.89 -7.76 -14.80
C LYS A 136 -9.39 -6.72 -15.80
N ALA A 137 -10.66 -6.82 -16.16
CA ALA A 137 -11.30 -5.89 -17.11
C ALA A 137 -11.29 -4.43 -16.61
N GLU A 138 -11.41 -4.22 -15.30
CA GLU A 138 -11.38 -2.90 -14.68
C GLU A 138 -10.01 -2.22 -14.86
N PHE A 139 -8.93 -2.96 -14.56
CA PHE A 139 -7.56 -2.50 -14.76
C PHE A 139 -7.29 -2.22 -16.24
N LEU A 140 -7.69 -3.12 -17.13
CA LEU A 140 -7.54 -2.90 -18.58
C LEU A 140 -8.30 -1.66 -19.05
N SER A 141 -9.53 -1.43 -18.56
CA SER A 141 -10.29 -0.22 -18.87
C SER A 141 -9.59 1.05 -18.37
N PHE A 142 -8.98 0.99 -17.18
CA PHE A 142 -8.18 2.08 -16.64
C PHE A 142 -6.96 2.39 -17.52
N ILE A 143 -6.22 1.36 -17.94
CA ILE A 143 -5.07 1.50 -18.84
C ILE A 143 -5.49 2.00 -20.22
N ASP A 144 -6.62 1.55 -20.78
CA ASP A 144 -7.10 2.01 -22.08
C ASP A 144 -7.56 3.47 -22.02
N LYS A 145 -8.25 3.89 -20.95
CA LYS A 145 -8.69 5.28 -20.75
C LYS A 145 -7.51 6.25 -20.65
N GLY A 146 -6.38 5.81 -20.07
CA GLY A 146 -5.17 6.61 -19.97
C GLY A 146 -5.32 7.91 -19.20
N LYS A 147 -6.31 8.01 -18.31
CA LYS A 147 -6.52 9.17 -17.44
C LYS A 147 -5.88 8.87 -16.09
N PHE A 148 -4.68 9.40 -15.89
CA PHE A 148 -3.90 9.28 -14.66
C PHE A 148 -3.97 10.55 -13.79
N GLU A 149 -5.01 11.36 -13.99
CA GLU A 149 -5.21 12.60 -13.25
C GLU A 149 -5.68 12.29 -11.82
N VAL A 150 -4.86 12.67 -10.85
CA VAL A 150 -5.32 12.78 -9.47
C VAL A 150 -6.04 14.12 -9.36
N ALA A 151 -7.36 14.08 -9.13
CA ALA A 151 -8.12 15.28 -8.82
C ALA A 151 -7.47 15.95 -7.59
N VAL A 152 -6.92 17.15 -7.80
CA VAL A 152 -6.30 17.99 -6.78
C VAL A 152 -7.34 18.47 -5.78
#